data_AF-A0A2P6S5P3-F1
#
_entry.id   AF-A0A2P6S5P3-F1
#
_cell.length_a   1.000
_cell.length_b   1.000
_cell.length_c   1.000
_cell.angle_alpha   90.00
_cell.angle_beta   90.00
_cell.angle_gamma   90.00
#
_symmetry.space_group_name_H-M   'P 1'
#
loop_
_entity.id
_entity.type
_entity.pdbx_description
1 polymer ?
#
loop_
_entity_poly.entity_id
_entity_poly.type
_entity_poly.pdbx_seq_one_letter_code
_entity_poly.pdbx_strand_id
1 'polypeptide(L)'
;MTYFFSGRPALYVAKKIGYGCVNLSFAPYGEYWREVRKFVILELLGPKRVQMFQFVRDEEVGVMIDSIAHKCYGIVNLSEVTVILANNVLCRCAFGNKYDGEGEIGMGRSH
;
A
#
# COMPACT_ATOMS: atom_id res chain seq x y z
N MET A 1 34.60 -7.50 4.20
CA MET A 1 34.30 -6.70 3.00
C MET A 1 32.81 -6.84 2.61
N THR A 2 31.86 -6.50 3.49
CA THR A 2 30.41 -6.76 3.22
C THR A 2 29.45 -5.67 3.74
N TYR A 3 29.94 -4.62 4.42
CA TYR A 3 29.07 -3.56 4.96
C TYR A 3 28.74 -2.42 3.98
N PHE A 4 29.43 -2.33 2.84
CA PHE A 4 29.25 -1.22 1.90
C PHE A 4 27.95 -1.32 1.08
N PHE A 5 27.51 -2.54 0.76
CA PHE A 5 26.36 -2.76 -0.13
C PHE A 5 24.99 -2.66 0.57
N SER A 6 24.96 -2.72 1.90
CA SER A 6 23.74 -2.54 2.70
C SER A 6 23.55 -1.09 3.18
N GLY A 7 24.52 -0.21 2.92
CA GLY A 7 24.40 1.21 3.21
C GLY A 7 23.37 1.85 2.29
N ARG A 8 22.26 2.34 2.84
CA ARG A 8 21.38 3.29 2.16
C ARG A 8 21.99 4.67 2.38
N PRO A 9 22.79 5.23 1.45
CA PRO A 9 23.31 6.59 1.62
C PRO A 9 22.13 7.51 1.88
N ALA A 10 22.21 8.29 2.96
CA ALA A 10 21.14 9.16 3.40
C ALA A 10 20.95 10.27 2.34
N LEU A 11 20.09 10.02 1.36
CA LEU A 11 19.69 11.00 0.36
C LEU A 11 19.07 12.19 1.09
N TYR A 12 19.44 13.42 0.70
CA TYR A 12 18.92 14.64 1.33
C TYR A 12 17.38 14.69 1.32
N VAL A 13 16.77 14.26 0.21
CA VAL A 13 15.31 14.10 0.07
C VAL A 13 14.77 13.06 1.05
N ALA A 14 15.46 11.93 1.20
CA ALA A 14 15.11 10.89 2.17
C ALA A 14 15.25 11.35 3.62
N LYS A 15 16.17 12.27 3.93
CA LYS A 15 16.28 12.90 5.26
C LYS A 15 15.11 13.85 5.54
N LYS A 16 14.66 14.58 4.52
CA LYS A 16 13.56 15.57 4.62
C LYS A 16 12.18 14.92 4.68
N ILE A 17 11.91 13.94 3.81
CA ILE A 17 10.68 13.12 3.84
C ILE A 17 10.72 12.13 5.02
N GLY A 18 11.94 11.74 5.41
CA GLY A 18 12.21 10.76 6.45
C GLY A 18 12.21 11.25 7.89
N TYR A 19 11.74 12.48 8.16
CA TYR A 19 11.84 13.14 9.47
C TYR A 19 13.21 12.90 10.16
N GLY A 20 14.32 13.02 9.41
CA GLY A 20 15.65 12.75 9.94
C GLY A 20 16.13 11.29 9.87
N CYS A 21 15.57 10.47 8.98
CA CYS A 21 15.91 9.05 8.75
C CYS A 21 15.36 8.07 9.79
N VAL A 22 14.19 8.34 10.36
CA VAL A 22 13.49 7.43 11.30
C VAL A 22 12.54 6.47 10.56
N ASN A 23 12.37 6.66 9.24
CA ASN A 23 11.47 5.86 8.43
C ASN A 23 12.10 4.50 8.13
N LEU A 24 11.33 3.41 8.31
CA LEU A 24 11.70 2.04 7.95
C LEU A 24 12.29 1.92 6.53
N SER A 25 11.87 2.78 5.62
CA SER A 25 12.30 2.80 4.21
C SER A 25 13.64 3.49 3.97
N PHE A 26 14.05 4.44 4.83
CA PHE A 26 15.19 5.34 4.55
C PHE A 26 16.20 5.44 5.70
N ALA A 27 15.99 4.76 6.82
CA ALA A 27 16.95 4.72 7.92
C ALA A 27 18.22 3.95 7.50
N PRO A 28 19.40 4.38 7.96
CA PRO A 28 20.63 3.59 7.82
C PRO A 28 20.48 2.25 8.56
N TYR A 29 21.09 1.21 8.01
CA TYR A 29 21.02 -0.13 8.60
C TYR A 29 21.69 -0.14 9.99
N GLY A 30 20.92 -0.43 11.04
CA GLY A 30 21.37 -0.46 12.43
C GLY A 30 20.41 -1.25 13.32
N GLU A 31 20.74 -1.44 14.60
CA GLU A 31 19.91 -2.21 15.54
C GLU A 31 18.49 -1.65 15.66
N TYR A 32 18.36 -0.33 15.75
CA TYR A 32 17.06 0.34 15.76
C TYR A 32 16.20 -0.01 14.53
N TRP A 33 16.78 0.06 13.32
CA TRP A 33 16.06 -0.29 12.09
C TRP A 33 15.67 -1.78 12.07
N ARG A 34 16.53 -2.68 12.58
CA ARG A 34 16.24 -4.11 12.65
C ARG A 34 15.06 -4.40 13.59
N GLU A 35 15.02 -3.78 14.76
CA GLU A 35 13.93 -3.97 15.73
C GLU A 35 12.61 -3.39 15.21
N VAL A 36 12.62 -2.16 14.67
CA VAL A 36 11.42 -1.57 14.05
C VAL A 36 10.93 -2.41 12.87
N ARG A 37 11.84 -2.89 12.02
CA ARG A 37 11.48 -3.79 10.89
C ARG A 37 10.85 -5.08 11.38
N LYS A 38 11.42 -5.71 12.41
CA LYS A 38 10.92 -6.94 13.00
C LYS A 38 9.51 -6.74 13.56
N PHE A 39 9.28 -5.65 14.29
CA PHE A 39 7.97 -5.29 14.80
C PHE A 39 6.94 -5.11 13.66
N VAL A 40 7.25 -4.32 12.63
CA VAL A 40 6.37 -4.11 11.47
C VAL A 40 6.08 -5.43 10.74
N ILE A 41 7.08 -6.29 10.55
CA ILE A 41 6.90 -7.59 9.89
C ILE A 41 6.00 -8.51 10.72
N LEU A 42 6.13 -8.52 12.04
CA LEU A 42 5.32 -9.40 12.88
C LEU A 42 3.88 -8.89 13.05
N GLU A 43 3.74 -7.59 13.32
CA GLU A 43 2.47 -7.00 13.74
C GLU A 43 1.62 -6.48 12.59
N LEU A 44 2.22 -6.14 11.44
CA LEU A 44 1.49 -5.57 10.31
C LEU A 44 1.56 -6.46 9.06
N LEU A 45 2.74 -7.01 8.76
CA LEU A 45 2.97 -7.83 7.55
C LEU A 45 3.10 -9.33 7.86
N GLY A 46 2.72 -9.74 9.07
CA GLY A 46 2.88 -11.12 9.52
C GLY A 46 1.89 -12.04 8.83
N PRO A 47 2.17 -13.35 8.70
CA PRO A 47 1.29 -14.29 8.01
C PRO A 47 -0.13 -14.29 8.59
N LYS A 48 -0.27 -14.15 9.91
CA LYS A 48 -1.57 -14.03 10.58
C LYS A 48 -2.35 -12.79 10.15
N ARG A 49 -1.69 -11.63 10.05
CA ARG A 49 -2.31 -10.38 9.59
C ARG A 49 -2.65 -10.44 8.11
N VAL A 50 -1.76 -10.98 7.29
CA VAL A 50 -2.00 -11.18 5.84
C VAL A 50 -3.21 -12.08 5.60
N GLN A 51 -3.40 -13.11 6.44
CA GLN A 51 -4.59 -13.96 6.43
C GLN A 51 -5.84 -13.21 6.92
N MET A 52 -5.75 -12.43 7.99
CA MET A 52 -6.87 -11.59 8.46
C MET A 52 -7.33 -10.59 7.39
N PHE A 53 -6.39 -10.04 6.62
CA PHE A 53 -6.70 -9.13 5.50
C PHE A 53 -7.08 -9.86 4.21
N GLN A 54 -7.16 -11.19 4.20
CA GLN A 54 -7.63 -11.93 3.03
C GLN A 54 -9.08 -11.55 2.69
N PHE A 55 -9.94 -11.47 3.70
CA PHE A 55 -11.33 -11.03 3.52
C PHE A 55 -11.41 -9.64 2.85
N VAL A 56 -10.56 -8.71 3.28
CA VAL A 56 -10.49 -7.36 2.69
C VAL A 56 -10.07 -7.43 1.22
N ARG A 57 -9.08 -8.25 0.88
CA ARG A 57 -8.65 -8.43 -0.52
C ARG A 57 -9.76 -9.03 -1.37
N ASP A 58 -10.43 -10.06 -0.87
CA ASP A 58 -11.50 -10.75 -1.61
C ASP A 58 -12.68 -9.79 -1.86
N GLU A 59 -13.04 -8.97 -0.88
CA GLU A 59 -14.10 -7.96 -1.03
C GLU A 59 -13.72 -6.87 -2.05
N GLU A 60 -12.50 -6.30 -1.97
CA GLU A 60 -12.07 -5.25 -2.91
C GLU A 60 -11.90 -5.79 -4.34
N VAL A 61 -11.47 -7.04 -4.49
CA VAL A 61 -11.41 -7.72 -5.80
C VAL A 61 -12.81 -7.95 -6.36
N GLY A 62 -13.79 -8.33 -5.54
CA GLY A 62 -15.19 -8.43 -5.96
C GLY A 62 -15.72 -7.10 -6.50
N VAL A 63 -15.51 -6.01 -5.77
CA VAL A 63 -15.90 -4.65 -6.19
C VAL A 63 -15.21 -4.25 -7.51
N MET A 64 -13.94 -4.61 -7.68
CA MET A 64 -13.24 -4.37 -8.95
C MET A 64 -13.90 -5.14 -10.10
N ILE A 65 -14.14 -6.44 -9.93
CA ILE A 65 -14.72 -7.30 -10.97
C ILE A 65 -16.09 -6.77 -11.37
N ASP A 66 -16.93 -6.38 -10.41
CA ASP A 66 -18.23 -5.78 -10.67
C ASP A 66 -18.10 -4.46 -11.43
N SER A 67 -17.16 -3.60 -11.05
CA SER A 67 -16.88 -2.34 -11.75
C SER A 67 -16.43 -2.55 -13.20
N ILE A 68 -15.58 -3.55 -13.45
CA ILE A 68 -15.15 -3.94 -14.80
C ILE A 68 -16.33 -4.53 -15.58
N ALA A 69 -17.13 -5.40 -14.97
CA ALA A 69 -18.28 -6.03 -15.60
C ALA A 69 -19.36 -5.00 -15.99
N HIS A 70 -19.56 -3.98 -15.15
CA HIS A 70 -20.46 -2.86 -15.43
C HIS A 70 -19.97 -1.92 -16.54
N LYS A 71 -18.66 -1.85 -16.78
CA LYS A 71 -18.09 -1.17 -17.95
C LYS A 71 -18.30 -2.03 -19.22
N CYS A 72 -19.55 -2.24 -19.60
CA CYS A 72 -19.97 -2.98 -20.80
C CYS A 72 -19.14 -2.58 -22.03
N TYR A 73 -18.37 -3.54 -22.56
CA TYR A 73 -17.64 -3.48 -23.85
C TYR A 73 -16.65 -2.31 -24.06
N GLY A 74 -16.26 -1.60 -22.99
CA GLY A 74 -15.29 -0.51 -23.06
C GLY A 74 -13.83 -0.97 -22.91
N ILE A 75 -12.88 -0.17 -23.42
CA ILE A 75 -11.45 -0.37 -23.14
C ILE A 75 -11.21 -0.04 -21.66
N VAL A 76 -10.71 -1.00 -20.90
CA VAL A 76 -10.37 -0.82 -19.48
C VAL A 76 -8.86 -0.72 -19.31
N ASN A 77 -8.40 0.35 -18.66
CA ASN A 77 -7.01 0.49 -18.27
C ASN A 77 -6.73 -0.32 -16.99
N LEU A 78 -6.15 -1.51 -17.16
CA LEU A 78 -5.82 -2.40 -16.04
C LEU A 78 -4.74 -1.82 -15.10
N SER A 79 -3.86 -0.95 -15.58
CA SER A 79 -2.84 -0.30 -14.74
C SER A 79 -3.51 0.57 -13.67
N GLU A 80 -4.44 1.42 -14.11
CA GLU A 80 -5.20 2.31 -13.24
C GLU A 80 -6.05 1.53 -12.24
N VAL A 81 -6.79 0.53 -12.73
CA VAL A 81 -7.64 -0.32 -11.89
C VAL A 81 -6.83 -1.08 -10.83
N THR A 82 -5.63 -1.55 -11.18
CA THR A 82 -4.73 -2.24 -10.24
C THR A 82 -4.19 -1.29 -9.16
N VAL A 83 -3.84 -0.05 -9.54
CA VAL A 83 -3.40 0.97 -8.56
C VAL A 83 -4.52 1.33 -7.59
N ILE A 84 -5.76 1.48 -8.07
CA ILE A 84 -6.92 1.76 -7.22
C ILE A 84 -7.15 0.61 -6.24
N LEU A 85 -7.10 -0.65 -6.70
CA LEU A 85 -7.23 -1.81 -5.82
C LEU A 85 -6.14 -1.85 -4.75
N ALA A 86 -4.88 -1.65 -5.15
CA ALA A 86 -3.77 -1.66 -4.22
C ALA A 86 -3.94 -0.58 -3.13
N ASN A 87 -4.39 0.62 -3.51
CA ASN A 87 -4.68 1.71 -2.59
C ASN A 87 -5.85 1.38 -1.66
N ASN A 88 -6.96 0.85 -2.18
CA ASN A 88 -8.11 0.46 -1.36
C ASN A 88 -7.76 -0.59 -0.31
N VAL A 89 -7.05 -1.65 -0.73
CA VAL A 89 -6.59 -2.70 0.17
C VAL A 89 -5.64 -2.11 1.22
N LEU A 90 -4.66 -1.29 0.81
CA LEU A 90 -3.71 -0.66 1.72
C LEU A 90 -4.41 0.25 2.73
N CYS A 91 -5.31 1.13 2.28
CA CYS A 91 -6.06 2.03 3.14
C CYS A 91 -6.95 1.29 4.14
N ARG A 92 -7.62 0.22 3.70
CA ARG A 92 -8.43 -0.61 4.62
C ARG A 92 -7.58 -1.36 5.63
N CYS A 93 -6.42 -1.88 5.21
CA CYS A 93 -5.52 -2.57 6.11
C CYS A 93 -4.86 -1.61 7.13
N ALA A 94 -4.50 -0.40 6.71
CA ALA A 94 -3.75 0.56 7.51
C ALA A 94 -4.64 1.48 8.37
N PHE A 95 -5.77 1.93 7.83
CA PHE A 95 -6.64 2.95 8.44
C PHE A 95 -8.05 2.45 8.74
N GLY A 96 -8.42 1.24 8.30
CA GLY A 96 -9.78 0.69 8.47
C GLY A 96 -10.82 1.22 7.49
N ASN A 97 -10.47 2.22 6.66
CA ASN A 97 -11.36 2.87 5.70
C ASN A 97 -10.89 2.68 4.25
N LYS A 98 -11.80 2.79 3.28
CA LYS A 98 -11.49 2.79 1.85
C LYS A 98 -10.72 4.06 1.44
N TYR A 99 -9.94 3.97 0.37
CA TYR A 99 -9.28 5.14 -0.21
C TYR A 99 -10.32 6.02 -0.91
N ASP A 100 -10.42 7.28 -0.50
CA ASP A 100 -11.41 8.26 -1.03
C ASP A 100 -10.81 9.16 -2.12
N GLY A 101 -9.73 8.70 -2.77
CA GLY A 101 -9.11 9.49 -3.84
C GLY A 101 -10.05 9.57 -5.02
N GLU A 102 -10.45 10.79 -5.35
CA GLU A 102 -11.22 11.20 -6.52
C GLU A 102 -10.59 10.68 -7.82
N GLY A 103 -10.90 9.42 -8.13
CA GLY A 103 -10.95 8.87 -9.47
C GLY A 103 -12.40 8.54 -9.70
N GLU A 104 -13.20 9.58 -9.96
CA GLU A 104 -14.58 9.48 -10.41
C GLU A 104 -14.65 8.46 -11.56
N ILE A 105 -15.00 7.22 -11.24
CA ILE A 105 -15.86 6.48 -12.15
C ILE A 105 -17.20 7.18 -11.97
N GLY A 106 -17.43 8.21 -12.80
CA GLY A 106 -18.59 9.05 -12.78
C GLY A 106 -19.86 8.21 -12.78
N MET A 107 -20.36 7.90 -11.60
CA MET A 107 -21.70 7.45 -11.40
C MET A 107 -22.47 8.69 -10.99
N GLY A 108 -22.91 9.43 -12.00
CA GLY A 108 -23.92 10.47 -11.83
C GLY A 108 -25.13 9.86 -11.15
N ARG A 109 -25.28 10.14 -9.86
CA ARG A 109 -26.56 10.00 -9.17
C ARG A 109 -27.41 11.19 -9.57
N SER A 110 -28.17 11.04 -10.65
CA SER A 110 -29.32 11.89 -10.91
C SER A 110 -30.45 11.49 -9.94
N HIS A 111 -30.75 12.41 -9.02
CA HIS A 111 -32.08 12.56 -8.45
C HIS A 111 -33.08 12.99 -9.52
#